data_AF-A0A1F3DBH8-F1
#
_entry.id   AF-A0A1F3DBH8-F1
#
_cell.length_a   1.000
_cell.length_b   1.000
_cell.length_c   1.000
_cell.angle_alpha   90.00
_cell.angle_beta   90.00
_cell.angle_gamma   90.00
#
_symmetry.space_group_name_H-M   'P 1'
#
loop_
_entity.id
_entity.type
_entity.pdbx_description
1 polymer ?
#
loop_
_entity_poly.entity_id
_entity_poly.type
_entity_poly.pdbx_seq_one_letter_code
_entity_poly.pdbx_strand_id
1 'polypeptide(L)'
;MCLCGKKLKMKIKITKKYITELTYKVIGCAIEVHKQLGPGLLKSVYEKYFIRELALNGLKYNQQLWVPLEYKGLELDTELRLDVLVSNCINNLYY
;
A
#
# COMPACT_ATOMS: atom_id res chain seq x y z
N MET A 1 -34.76 -14.77 8.65
CA MET A 1 -34.26 -14.97 7.28
C MET A 1 -32.98 -14.14 7.11
N CYS A 2 -31.82 -14.76 7.27
CA CYS A 2 -30.53 -14.08 7.12
C CYS A 2 -30.24 -13.78 5.65
N LEU A 3 -30.09 -12.50 5.30
CA LEU A 3 -29.52 -12.08 4.02
C LEU A 3 -28.00 -12.26 4.09
N CYS A 4 -27.53 -13.45 3.77
CA CYS A 4 -26.11 -13.72 3.51
C CYS A 4 -25.70 -13.00 2.21
N GLY A 5 -25.35 -11.72 2.34
CA GLY A 5 -24.78 -10.92 1.27
C GLY A 5 -23.47 -11.53 0.79
N LYS A 6 -23.50 -12.22 -0.35
CA LYS A 6 -22.32 -12.68 -1.06
C LYS A 6 -21.47 -11.44 -1.41
N LYS A 7 -20.40 -11.18 -0.65
CA LYS A 7 -19.38 -10.19 -1.02
C LYS A 7 -18.76 -10.66 -2.35
N LEU A 8 -19.12 -10.02 -3.46
CA LEU A 8 -18.41 -10.18 -4.73
C LEU A 8 -16.95 -9.76 -4.50
N LYS A 9 -16.05 -10.74 -4.39
CA LYS A 9 -14.62 -10.51 -4.54
C LYS A 9 -14.37 -10.22 -6.02
N MET A 10 -14.41 -8.95 -6.41
CA MET A 10 -13.90 -8.55 -7.73
C MET A 10 -12.40 -8.86 -7.77
N LYS A 11 -12.02 -9.94 -8.46
CA LYS A 11 -10.62 -10.20 -8.80
C LYS A 11 -10.18 -9.16 -9.82
N ILE A 12 -9.49 -8.11 -9.35
CA ILE A 12 -8.82 -7.17 -10.23
C ILE A 12 -7.74 -7.94 -10.97
N LYS A 13 -7.86 -8.04 -12.30
CA LYS A 13 -6.81 -8.60 -13.15
C LYS A 13 -5.70 -7.56 -13.25
N ILE A 14 -4.63 -7.73 -12.48
CA ILE A 14 -3.48 -6.83 -12.50
C ILE A 14 -2.84 -6.93 -13.90
N THR A 15 -2.80 -5.80 -14.62
CA THR A 15 -2.17 -5.70 -15.94
C THR A 15 -1.02 -4.68 -15.88
N LYS A 16 -0.07 -4.77 -16.82
CA LYS A 16 1.03 -3.80 -16.93
C LYS A 16 0.49 -2.36 -17.04
N LYS A 17 -0.52 -2.15 -17.89
CA LYS A 17 -1.17 -0.84 -18.06
C LYS A 17 -1.77 -0.32 -16.76
N TYR A 18 -2.52 -1.16 -16.03
CA TYR A 18 -3.10 -0.79 -14.73
C TYR A 18 -2.02 -0.38 -13.72
N ILE A 19 -0.93 -1.15 -13.62
CA ILE A 19 0.18 -0.82 -12.72
C ILE A 19 0.83 0.49 -13.11
N THR A 20 1.09 0.73 -14.40
CA THR A 20 1.64 2.00 -14.88
C THR A 20 0.75 3.18 -14.49
N GLU A 21 -0.56 3.11 -14.73
CA GLU A 21 -1.51 4.16 -14.37
C GLU A 21 -1.58 4.38 -12.85
N LEU A 22 -1.59 3.30 -12.06
CA LEU A 22 -1.56 3.39 -10.60
C LEU A 22 -0.28 4.04 -10.11
N THR A 23 0.88 3.65 -10.65
CA THR A 23 2.19 4.21 -10.31
C THR A 23 2.22 5.72 -10.57
N TYR A 24 1.70 6.19 -11.70
CA TYR A 24 1.62 7.64 -11.97
C TYR A 24 0.80 8.38 -10.91
N LYS A 25 -0.34 7.82 -10.48
CA LYS A 25 -1.16 8.44 -9.43
C LYS A 25 -0.44 8.46 -8.08
N VAL A 26 0.18 7.34 -7.70
CA VAL A 26 0.91 7.21 -6.43
C VAL A 26 2.11 8.17 -6.40
N ILE A 27 2.86 8.27 -7.49
CA ILE A 27 3.97 9.24 -7.62
C ILE A 27 3.43 10.67 -7.53
N GLY A 28 2.32 10.98 -8.20
CA GLY A 28 1.67 12.29 -8.10
C GLY A 28 1.34 12.66 -6.65
N CYS A 29 0.80 11.72 -5.86
CA CYS A 29 0.53 11.92 -4.44
C CYS A 29 1.82 12.23 -3.64
N ALA A 30 2.91 11.48 -3.89
CA ALA A 30 4.18 11.70 -3.21
C ALA A 30 4.79 13.08 -3.53
N ILE A 31 4.69 13.49 -4.81
CA ILE A 31 5.15 14.81 -5.26
C ILE A 31 4.35 15.92 -4.56
N GLU A 32 3.03 15.78 -4.45
CA GLU A 32 2.20 16.80 -3.80
C GLU A 32 2.57 16.95 -2.32
N VAL A 33 2.73 15.83 -1.60
CA VAL A 33 3.20 15.85 -0.21
C VAL A 33 4.55 16.55 -0.08
N HIS A 34 5.50 16.25 -0.97
CA HIS A 34 6.82 16.89 -0.93
C HIS A 34 6.75 18.40 -1.24
N LYS A 35 5.90 18.81 -2.18
CA LYS A 35 5.67 20.23 -2.50
C LYS A 35 5.09 21.00 -1.31
N GLN A 36 4.14 20.40 -0.59
CA GLN A 36 3.48 21.05 0.54
C GLN A 36 4.38 21.10 1.79
N LEU A 37 5.12 20.03 2.08
CA LEU A 37 5.91 19.93 3.31
C LEU A 37 7.34 20.48 3.18
N GLY A 38 7.91 20.47 1.98
CA GLY A 38 9.35 20.66 1.78
C GLY A 38 10.18 19.53 2.40
N PRO A 39 11.52 19.62 2.39
CA PRO A 39 12.42 18.65 3.01
C PRO A 39 12.62 18.88 4.52
N GLY A 40 13.11 17.87 5.26
CA GLY A 40 13.63 18.04 6.63
C GLY A 40 12.74 17.51 7.76
N LEU A 41 11.62 16.88 7.45
CA LEU A 41 10.73 16.26 8.44
C LEU A 41 11.01 14.78 8.66
N LEU A 42 10.49 14.23 9.76
CA LEU A 42 10.57 12.80 10.04
C LEU A 42 9.76 11.99 9.04
N LYS A 43 10.24 10.79 8.71
CA LYS A 43 9.55 9.81 7.84
C LYS A 43 8.09 9.59 8.27
N SER A 44 7.83 9.48 9.57
CA SER A 44 6.49 9.26 10.13
C SER A 44 5.52 10.41 9.84
N VAL A 45 6.03 11.63 9.62
CA VAL A 45 5.20 12.77 9.20
C VAL A 45 4.87 12.64 7.72
N TYR A 46 5.86 12.37 6.85
CA TYR A 46 5.61 12.15 5.43
C TYR A 46 4.62 11.01 5.18
N GLU A 47 4.75 9.90 5.92
CA GLU A 47 3.85 8.76 5.80
C GLU A 47 2.39 9.16 6.05
N LYS A 48 2.11 9.92 7.12
CA LYS A 48 0.76 10.40 7.45
C LYS A 48 0.16 11.29 6.35
N TYR A 49 0.96 12.21 5.81
CA TYR A 49 0.52 13.08 4.71
C TYR A 49 0.32 12.28 3.42
N PHE A 50 1.19 11.32 3.14
CA PHE A 50 1.06 10.46 1.98
C PHE A 50 -0.19 9.59 2.03
N ILE A 51 -0.48 8.96 3.18
CA ILE A 51 -1.72 8.23 3.42
C ILE A 51 -2.95 9.13 3.19
N ARG A 52 -2.91 10.38 3.69
CA ARG A 52 -3.98 11.35 3.50
C ARG A 52 -4.19 11.67 2.02
N GLU A 53 -3.10 11.87 1.27
CA GLU A 53 -3.12 12.18 -0.16
C GLU A 53 -3.65 11.01 -1.00
N LEU A 54 -3.24 9.78 -0.68
CA LEU A 54 -3.79 8.57 -1.30
C LEU A 54 -5.31 8.46 -1.07
N ALA A 55 -5.77 8.77 0.14
CA ALA A 55 -7.20 8.78 0.48
C ALA A 55 -7.99 9.85 -0.29
N LEU A 56 -7.43 11.06 -0.44
CA LEU A 56 -8.02 12.15 -1.24
C LEU A 56 -8.17 11.75 -2.71
N ASN A 57 -7.20 10.99 -3.23
CA ASN A 57 -7.21 10.48 -4.61
C ASN A 57 -8.02 9.18 -4.77
N GLY A 58 -8.75 8.74 -3.72
CA GLY A 58 -9.60 7.55 -3.75
C GLY A 58 -8.85 6.22 -3.93
N LEU A 59 -7.55 6.21 -3.63
CA LEU A 59 -6.71 5.02 -3.74
C LEU A 59 -6.89 4.14 -2.50
N LYS A 60 -7.06 2.83 -2.72
CA LYS A 60 -7.07 1.85 -1.63
C LYS A 60 -5.64 1.62 -1.16
N TYR A 61 -5.44 1.60 0.15
CA TYR A 61 -4.14 1.31 0.75
C TYR A 61 -4.30 0.54 2.06
N ASN A 62 -3.24 -0.15 2.45
CA ASN A 62 -2.99 -0.68 3.78
C ASN A 62 -1.70 -0.05 4.30
N GLN A 63 -1.55 0.07 5.61
CA GLN A 63 -0.37 0.67 6.24
C GLN A 63 0.17 -0.23 7.35
N GLN A 64 1.47 -0.13 7.61
CA GLN A 64 2.13 -0.85 8.71
C GLN A 64 1.84 -2.37 8.69
N LEU A 65 1.91 -2.97 7.51
CA LEU A 65 1.63 -4.40 7.32
C LEU A 65 2.83 -5.22 7.77
N TRP A 66 2.59 -6.16 8.68
CA TRP A 66 3.55 -7.19 9.04
C TRP A 66 3.84 -8.12 7.87
N VAL A 67 5.13 -8.38 7.64
CA VAL A 67 5.62 -9.27 6.59
C VAL A 67 6.50 -10.35 7.23
N PRO A 68 6.02 -11.60 7.28
CA PRO A 68 6.86 -12.71 7.75
C PRO A 68 8.00 -12.96 6.77
N LEU A 69 9.19 -13.20 7.32
CA LEU A 69 10.38 -13.57 6.57
C LEU A 69 10.72 -15.04 6.83
N GLU A 70 10.91 -15.78 5.76
CA GLU A 70 11.38 -17.15 5.76
C GLU A 70 12.73 -17.23 5.04
N TYR A 71 13.73 -17.80 5.70
CA TYR A 71 15.02 -18.05 5.09
C TYR A 71 15.38 -19.53 5.22
N LYS A 72 15.44 -20.22 4.08
CA LYS A 72 15.77 -21.65 3.98
C LYS A 72 14.82 -22.55 4.81
N GLY A 73 13.52 -22.28 4.80
CA GLY A 73 12.55 -23.11 5.54
C GLY A 73 12.43 -22.74 7.02
N LEU A 74 13.12 -21.70 7.49
CA LEU A 74 13.06 -21.22 8.86
C LEU A 74 12.46 -19.82 8.89
N GLU A 75 11.41 -19.63 9.69
CA GLU A 75 10.90 -18.30 9.99
C GLU A 75 11.96 -17.52 10.76
N LEU A 76 12.28 -16.33 10.25
CA LEU A 76 13.17 -15.40 10.91
C LEU A 76 12.34 -14.52 11.84
N ASP A 77 12.69 -14.51 13.13
CA ASP A 77 12.11 -13.59 14.12
C ASP A 77 12.62 -12.17 13.85
N THR A 78 11.96 -11.50 12.91
CA THR A 78 12.36 -10.19 12.39
C THR A 78 11.15 -9.29 12.26
N GLU A 79 11.34 -8.03 12.62
CA GLU A 79 10.24 -7.07 12.62
C GLU A 79 10.08 -6.33 11.28
N LEU A 80 9.93 -7.06 10.17
CA LEU A 80 9.69 -6.40 8.88
C LEU A 80 8.25 -5.88 8.77
N ARG A 81 8.13 -4.56 8.57
CA ARG A 81 6.85 -3.90 8.29
C ARG A 81 6.91 -3.11 6.99
N LEU A 82 5.89 -3.28 6.15
CA LEU A 82 5.65 -2.41 5.01
C LEU A 82 4.94 -1.15 5.50
N ASP A 83 5.52 0.01 5.20
CA ASP A 83 4.93 1.29 5.57
C ASP A 83 3.56 1.47 4.92
N VAL A 84 3.47 1.30 3.59
CA VAL A 84 2.22 1.43 2.83
C VAL A 84 2.18 0.44 1.65
N LEU A 85 1.04 -0.25 1.49
CA LEU A 85 0.73 -1.11 0.35
C LEU A 85 -0.51 -0.57 -0.38
N VAL A 86 -0.37 -0.20 -1.65
CA VAL A 86 -1.45 0.36 -2.46
C VAL A 86 -2.14 -0.73 -3.30
N SER A 87 -3.47 -0.68 -3.36
CA SER A 87 -4.35 -1.50 -4.21
C SER A 87 -4.12 -3.02 -4.15
N ASN A 88 -3.48 -3.51 -3.07
CA ASN A 88 -3.11 -4.92 -2.90
C ASN A 88 -2.44 -5.52 -4.15
N CYS A 89 -1.55 -4.74 -4.78
CA CYS A 89 -0.92 -5.12 -6.06
C CYS A 89 0.12 -6.24 -5.94
N ILE A 90 0.50 -6.60 -4.71
CA ILE A 90 1.43 -7.68 -4.42
C ILE A 90 0.61 -8.88 -3.94
N ASN A 91 0.72 -10.01 -4.64
CA ASN A 91 -0.06 -11.21 -4.35
C ASN A 91 0.57 -12.09 -3.26
N ASN A 92 1.87 -11.95 -3.01
CA ASN A 92 2.59 -12.71 -2.00
C ASN A 92 3.36 -11.75 -1.08
N LEU A 93 2.97 -11.70 0.19
CA LEU A 93 3.62 -10.91 1.24
C LEU A 93 4.46 -11.80 2.16
N TYR A 94 4.91 -12.97 1.68
CA TYR A 94 5.89 -13.82 2.33
C TYR A 94 7.19 -13.73 1.52
N TYR A 95 8.31 -13.51 2.20
CA TYR A 95 9.64 -13.35 1.60
C TYR A 95 10.62 -14.33 2.17
#